data_AF-A0A653WWZ5-F1
#
_entry.id   AF-A0A653WWZ5-F1
#
_cell.length_a   1.000
_cell.length_b   1.000
_cell.length_c   1.000
_cell.angle_alpha   90.00
_cell.angle_beta   90.00
_cell.angle_gamma   90.00
#
_symmetry.space_group_name_H-M   'P 1'
#
loop_
_entity.id
_entity.type
_entity.pdbx_description
1 polymer ?
#
loop_
_entity_poly.entity_id
_entity_poly.type
_entity_poly.pdbx_seq_one_letter_code
_entity_poly.pdbx_strand_id
1 'polypeptide(L)'
;MTPPTYITLLIKQPEDPRARQLMHDQITHVIGLYGGNVAGMSPEDEMTLCELLQERLPDHEINDVRQQVSAIHTGQRRHGRRRPASLEA
;
A
#
# COMPACT_ATOMS: atom_id res chain seq x y z
N MET A 1 7.09 19.63 4.91
CA MET A 1 6.11 18.56 5.12
C MET A 1 6.82 17.24 4.93
N THR A 2 6.87 16.39 5.95
CA THR A 2 7.42 15.03 5.86
C THR A 2 6.51 14.19 4.96
N PRO A 3 7.06 13.35 4.07
CA PRO A 3 6.24 12.47 3.24
C PRO A 3 5.47 11.49 4.14
N PRO A 4 4.24 11.10 3.75
CA PRO A 4 3.50 10.08 4.47
C PRO A 4 4.26 8.76 4.45
N THR A 5 4.34 8.10 5.60
CA THR A 5 4.93 6.77 5.74
C THR A 5 3.80 5.74 5.71
N TYR A 6 3.99 4.67 4.94
CA TYR A 6 3.03 3.57 4.84
C TYR A 6 3.64 2.28 5.41
N ILE A 7 2.79 1.42 5.94
CA ILE A 7 3.12 0.06 6.36
C ILE A 7 2.02 -0.88 5.85
N THR A 8 2.42 -2.07 5.37
CA THR A 8 1.49 -3.16 5.02
C THR A 8 1.52 -4.18 6.14
N LEU A 9 0.35 -4.56 6.65
CA LEU A 9 0.18 -5.55 7.71
C LEU A 9 -0.61 -6.74 7.18
N LEU A 10 -0.08 -7.95 7.33
CA LEU A 10 -0.81 -9.19 7.09
C LEU A 10 -1.34 -9.72 8.42
N ILE A 11 -2.65 -9.88 8.53
CA ILE A 11 -3.32 -10.28 9.77
C ILE A 11 -4.25 -11.45 9.47
N LYS A 12 -4.02 -12.59 10.13
CA LYS A 12 -4.94 -13.73 10.07
C LYS A 12 -6.26 -13.34 10.74
N GLN A 13 -7.34 -13.33 9.97
CA GLN A 13 -8.66 -12.96 10.47
C GLN A 13 -9.31 -14.09 11.28
N PRO A 14 -10.21 -13.77 12.23
CA PRO A 14 -11.07 -14.74 12.88
C PRO A 14 -11.97 -15.44 11.85
N GLU A 15 -12.28 -16.72 12.09
CA GLU A 15 -13.22 -17.48 11.26
C GLU A 15 -14.66 -16.96 11.44
N ASP A 16 -15.01 -16.52 12.66
CA ASP A 16 -16.30 -15.92 12.96
C ASP A 16 -16.43 -14.54 12.27
N PRO A 17 -17.45 -14.34 11.41
CA PRO A 17 -17.66 -13.08 10.70
C PRO A 17 -17.87 -11.85 11.61
N ARG A 18 -18.51 -12.01 12.76
CA ARG A 18 -18.74 -10.93 13.73
C ARG A 18 -17.44 -10.56 14.43
N ALA A 19 -16.65 -11.57 14.82
CA ALA A 19 -15.34 -11.33 15.41
C ALA A 19 -14.40 -10.64 14.43
N ARG A 20 -14.46 -11.02 13.14
CA ARG A 20 -13.73 -10.36 12.07
C ARG A 20 -14.15 -8.89 11.90
N GLN A 21 -15.45 -8.60 11.86
CA GLN A 21 -15.92 -7.21 11.77
C GLN A 21 -15.43 -6.38 12.97
N LEU A 22 -15.59 -6.91 14.19
CA LEU A 22 -15.15 -6.24 15.40
C LEU A 22 -13.63 -5.97 15.37
N MET A 23 -12.84 -6.94 14.90
CA MET A 23 -11.40 -6.75 14.73
C MET A 23 -11.09 -5.58 13.78
N HIS A 24 -11.78 -5.47 12.64
CA HIS A 24 -11.59 -4.37 11.70
C HIS A 24 -11.91 -3.00 12.31
N ASP A 25 -13.02 -2.91 13.04
CA ASP A 25 -13.43 -1.69 13.72
C ASP A 25 -12.39 -1.26 14.77
N GLN A 26 -11.90 -2.22 15.56
CA GLN A 26 -10.88 -1.96 16.59
C GLN A 26 -9.53 -1.55 16.01
N ILE A 27 -9.06 -2.20 14.95
CA ILE A 27 -7.82 -1.82 14.26
C ILE A 27 -7.91 -0.39 13.74
N THR A 28 -9.02 -0.07 13.06
CA THR A 28 -9.26 1.27 12.52
C THR A 28 -9.29 2.32 13.63
N HIS A 29 -9.97 2.01 14.73
CA HIS A 29 -10.06 2.90 15.88
C HIS A 29 -8.67 3.18 16.50
N VAL A 30 -7.90 2.13 16.80
CA VAL A 30 -6.57 2.27 17.42
C VAL A 30 -5.62 3.04 16.52
N ILE A 31 -5.62 2.78 15.21
CA ILE A 31 -4.79 3.53 14.25
C ILE A 31 -5.16 5.02 14.26
N GLY A 32 -6.45 5.34 14.31
CA GLY A 32 -6.94 6.71 14.40
C GLY A 32 -6.52 7.44 15.69
N LEU A 33 -6.45 6.74 16.83
CA LEU A 33 -6.01 7.32 18.10
C LEU A 33 -4.58 7.90 18.04
N TYR A 34 -3.72 7.35 17.17
CA TYR A 34 -2.34 7.80 16.99
C TYR A 34 -2.14 8.67 15.75
N GLY A 35 -3.23 9.17 15.15
CA GLY A 35 -3.18 10.04 13.96
C GLY A 35 -2.86 9.32 12.65
N GLY A 36 -2.89 7.99 12.65
CA GLY A 36 -2.80 7.18 11.45
C GLY A 36 -4.14 7.08 10.72
N ASN A 37 -4.12 6.53 9.51
CA ASN A 37 -5.32 6.21 8.75
C ASN A 37 -5.15 4.85 8.05
N VAL A 38 -6.19 4.03 8.04
CA VAL A 38 -6.23 2.80 7.24
C VAL A 38 -6.42 3.19 5.78
N ALA A 39 -5.35 3.12 4.99
CA ALA A 39 -5.37 3.52 3.58
C ALA A 39 -6.01 2.48 2.66
N GLY A 40 -6.07 1.22 3.09
CA GLY A 40 -6.65 0.12 2.32
C GLY A 40 -6.67 -1.18 3.11
N MET A 41 -7.57 -2.07 2.70
CA MET A 41 -7.70 -3.43 3.22
C MET A 41 -7.95 -4.35 2.04
N SER A 42 -7.15 -5.41 1.88
CA SER A 42 -7.39 -6.43 0.87
C SER A 42 -8.09 -7.63 1.51
N PRO A 43 -9.13 -8.20 0.86
CA PRO A 43 -9.73 -9.46 1.27
C PRO A 43 -8.82 -10.66 0.95
N GLU A 44 -7.89 -10.50 0.02
CA GLU A 44 -6.95 -11.54 -0.41
C GLU A 44 -5.61 -11.40 0.33
N ASP A 45 -4.92 -12.53 0.50
CA ASP A 45 -3.54 -12.51 0.96
C ASP A 45 -2.63 -12.07 -0.20
N GLU A 46 -2.53 -10.76 -0.35
CA GLU A 46 -1.67 -10.11 -1.36
C GLU A 46 -0.20 -10.54 -1.24
N MET A 47 0.24 -10.93 -0.02
CA MET A 47 1.60 -11.40 0.19
C MET A 47 1.78 -12.80 -0.40
N THR A 48 0.84 -13.70 -0.13
CA THR A 48 0.79 -15.02 -0.78
C THR A 48 0.65 -14.89 -2.31
N LEU A 49 -0.16 -13.95 -2.81
CA LEU A 49 -0.24 -13.68 -4.26
C LEU A 49 1.13 -13.26 -4.82
N CYS A 50 1.82 -12.34 -4.15
CA CYS A 50 3.15 -11.91 -4.55
C CYS A 50 4.19 -13.04 -4.48
N GLU A 51 4.12 -13.93 -3.49
CA GLU A 51 4.99 -15.11 -3.39
C GLU A 51 4.75 -16.07 -4.54
N LEU A 52 3.49 -16.40 -4.83
CA LEU A 52 3.12 -17.25 -5.97
C LEU A 52 3.54 -16.63 -7.30
N LEU A 53 3.40 -15.32 -7.48
CA LEU A 53 3.87 -14.64 -8.69
C LEU A 53 5.40 -14.72 -8.83
N GLN A 54 6.15 -14.60 -7.72
CA GLN A 54 7.61 -14.76 -7.74
C GLN A 54 8.05 -16.15 -8.14
N GLU A 55 7.32 -17.20 -7.75
CA GLU A 55 7.61 -18.57 -8.18
C GLU A 55 7.29 -18.84 -9.66
N ARG A 56 6.38 -18.06 -10.25
CA ARG A 56 5.86 -18.29 -11.61
C ARG A 56 6.51 -17.42 -12.67
N LEU A 57 7.06 -16.27 -12.29
CA LEU A 57 7.66 -15.31 -13.21
C LEU A 57 9.18 -15.45 -13.26
N PRO A 58 9.82 -15.08 -14.39
CA PRO A 58 11.27 -14.99 -14.46
C PRO A 58 11.85 -13.95 -13.48
N ASP A 59 13.02 -14.23 -12.92
CA ASP A 59 13.68 -13.35 -11.94
C ASP A 59 13.89 -11.91 -12.42
N HIS A 60 14.14 -11.71 -13.72
CA HIS A 60 14.36 -10.39 -14.28
C HIS A 60 13.10 -9.52 -14.22
N GLU A 61 11.92 -10.09 -14.48
CA GLU A 61 10.64 -9.37 -14.38
C GLU A 61 10.35 -9.00 -12.93
N ILE A 62 10.62 -9.90 -11.98
CA ILE A 62 10.44 -9.63 -10.54
C ILE A 62 11.37 -8.50 -10.07
N ASN A 63 12.63 -8.51 -10.51
CA ASN A 63 13.59 -7.47 -10.13
C ASN A 63 13.22 -6.11 -10.72
N ASP A 64 12.73 -6.06 -11.96
CA ASP A 64 12.25 -4.83 -12.60
C ASP A 64 11.04 -4.26 -11.85
N VAL A 65 10.07 -5.10 -11.48
CA VAL A 65 8.92 -4.68 -10.67
C VAL A 65 9.35 -4.19 -9.29
N ARG A 66 10.28 -4.89 -8.61
CA ARG A 66 10.82 -4.44 -7.31
C ARG A 66 11.51 -3.08 -7.40
N GLN A 67 12.26 -2.83 -8.48
CA GLN A 67 12.87 -1.51 -8.71
C GLN A 67 11.80 -0.43 -8.92
N GLN A 68 10.74 -0.72 -9.69
CA GLN A 68 9.62 0.20 -9.89
C GLN A 68 8.88 0.50 -8.58
N VAL A 69 8.59 -0.52 -7.77
CA VAL A 69 7.96 -0.37 -6.45
C VAL A 69 8.84 0.48 -5.53
N SER A 70 10.14 0.22 -5.48
CA SER A 70 11.09 1.03 -4.72
C SER A 70 11.11 2.49 -5.21
N ALA A 71 11.08 2.70 -6.53
CA ALA A 71 11.00 4.03 -7.14
C ALA A 71 9.68 4.75 -6.82
N ILE A 72 8.56 4.04 -6.68
CA ILE A 72 7.28 4.65 -6.24
C ILE A 72 7.39 5.16 -4.79
N HIS A 73 7.94 4.33 -3.89
CA HIS A 73 8.06 4.66 -2.48
C HIS A 73 9.14 5.71 -2.19
N THR A 74 10.22 5.74 -2.98
CA THR A 74 11.28 6.76 -2.89
C THR A 74 11.00 8.01 -3.75
N GLY A 75 10.18 7.87 -4.79
CA GLY A 75 9.98 8.81 -5.90
C GLY A 75 8.64 9.57 -5.92
N GLN A 76 7.85 9.52 -4.85
CA GLN A 76 6.84 10.57 -4.58
C GLN A 76 7.43 12.01 -4.56
N ARG A 77 8.75 12.16 -4.73
CA ARG A 77 9.48 13.42 -4.94
C ARG A 77 9.40 14.05 -6.33
N ARG A 78 8.82 13.45 -7.39
CA ARG A 78 8.92 14.06 -8.75
C ARG A 78 7.70 14.11 -9.69
N HIS A 79 6.49 13.80 -9.25
CA HIS A 79 5.29 14.10 -10.07
C HIS A 79 4.30 15.03 -9.35
N GLY A 80 4.75 16.26 -9.15
CA GLY A 80 3.94 17.37 -8.66
C GLY A 80 4.35 18.71 -9.27
N ARG A 81 4.54 18.79 -10.59
CA ARG A 81 4.51 20.04 -11.36
C ARG A 81 4.56 19.78 -12.87
N ARG A 82 3.40 19.56 -13.48
CA ARG A 82 3.13 20.14 -14.80
C ARG A 82 2.17 21.30 -14.55
N ARG A 83 2.72 22.50 -14.34
CA ARG A 83 1.96 23.73 -14.64
C ARG A 83 1.78 23.72 -16.15
N PRO A 84 0.57 23.79 -16.71
CA PRO A 84 0.44 24.19 -18.09
C PRO A 84 0.95 25.64 -18.17
N ALA A 85 2.06 25.83 -18.87
CA ALA A 85 2.46 27.13 -19.37
C ALA A 85 1.52 27.47 -20.53
N SER A 86 0.71 28.51 -20.38
CA SER A 86 0.06 29.25 -21.47
C SER A 86 -0.58 30.49 -20.83
N LEU A 87 -0.56 31.69 -21.37
CA LEU A 87 0.30 32.40 -22.32
C LEU A 87 -0.25 33.83 -22.17
N GLU A 88 0.60 34.84 -22.04
CA GLU A 88 0.13 36.23 -22.07
C GLU A 88 -0.54 36.54 -23.42
N ALA A 89 -1.66 37.26 -23.34
CA ALA A 89 -2.14 38.21 -24.35
C ALA A 89 -2.99 39.26 -23.64
#